data_AF-A0AAN4PP16-F1
#
_entry.id   AF-A0AAN4PP16-F1
#
_cell.length_a   1.000
_cell.length_b   1.000
_cell.length_c   1.000
_cell.angle_alpha   90.00
_cell.angle_beta   90.00
_cell.angle_gamma   90.00
#
_symmetry.space_group_name_H-M   'P 1'
#
loop_
_entity.id
_entity.type
_entity.pdbx_description
1 polymer ?
#
loop_
_entity_poly.entity_id
_entity_poly.type
_entity_poly.pdbx_seq_one_letter_code
_entity_poly.pdbx_strand_id
1 'polypeptide(L)'
;MASITVLPSELLARVISFLDRSSLKAIRETSRLLSQFATPRLFDTLRLFPDEESYEAVDRITDHATLRKMVKKVYVNTCEDDYDDYDEVEVELTRDFKDRIAKFKDCPNVQSAVLRFDKHCSTAREYWMRESPETIRFRTKTLRVFFKWLASFEVPLRELGIRNMQDVYVGDEKISANIEKVLQNLRTLRLSVVTEHNDAAPEDDLDFPEPHDFFAQLPSVWLKPSASSLEHLTLSCDNYFGFYPKLELSEVHFPHLKSLAFGNYCFVRDSQLEWILSHAATLTDLSFDDCAILYDVCLAEEHLNRGPFQKSEMETRRELDGQVRVKYYRSYNKRWHHYFDSFRTKLPHLRQFLIGTNDWGDGVPFEKEAEVKICLRESRYMACYDGYGPSPYLEENFRPHEWEREAPKCDDEDRDSLRLLFEKTGQRVVKIPFLSLYQGYISDD
;
A
#
# COMPACT_ATOMS: atom_id res chain seq x y z
N MET A 1 3.48 -34.76 -33.02
CA MET A 1 3.40 -33.72 -31.96
C MET A 1 4.22 -34.19 -30.78
N ALA A 2 5.18 -33.39 -30.31
CA ALA A 2 5.95 -33.73 -29.11
C ALA A 2 5.05 -33.55 -27.87
N SER A 3 5.03 -34.54 -26.97
CA SER A 3 4.25 -34.44 -25.72
C SER A 3 4.96 -33.51 -24.73
N ILE A 4 4.22 -32.60 -24.10
CA ILE A 4 4.75 -31.71 -23.05
C ILE A 4 5.34 -32.49 -21.87
N THR A 5 4.87 -33.72 -21.63
CA THR A 5 5.35 -34.61 -20.55
C THR A 5 6.80 -35.08 -20.74
N VAL A 6 7.43 -34.79 -21.89
CA VAL A 6 8.84 -35.10 -22.16
C VAL A 6 9.77 -34.01 -21.60
N LEU A 7 9.23 -32.85 -21.23
CA LEU A 7 10.01 -31.78 -20.61
C LEU A 7 10.51 -32.20 -19.21
N PRO A 8 11.72 -31.76 -18.80
CA PRO A 8 12.20 -31.91 -17.43
C PRO A 8 11.21 -31.33 -16.41
N SER A 9 11.15 -31.94 -15.23
CA SER A 9 10.25 -31.54 -14.12
C SER A 9 10.33 -30.06 -13.76
N GLU A 10 11.51 -29.45 -13.84
CA GLU A 10 11.73 -28.04 -13.55
C GLU A 10 11.02 -27.13 -14.56
N LEU A 11 11.09 -27.48 -15.86
CA LEU A 11 10.40 -26.74 -16.91
C LEU A 11 8.89 -26.94 -16.83
N LEU A 12 8.43 -28.16 -16.51
CA LEU A 12 7.01 -28.42 -16.25
C LEU A 12 6.48 -27.59 -15.09
N ALA A 13 7.19 -27.58 -13.96
CA ALA A 13 6.82 -26.79 -12.79
C ALA A 13 6.78 -25.28 -13.11
N ARG A 14 7.70 -24.79 -13.94
CA ARG A 14 7.73 -23.40 -14.38
C ARG A 14 6.58 -23.06 -15.32
N VAL A 15 6.30 -23.88 -16.33
CA VAL A 15 5.14 -23.69 -17.23
C VAL A 15 3.85 -23.67 -16.43
N ILE A 16 3.67 -24.65 -15.52
CA ILE A 16 2.47 -24.75 -14.68
C ILE A 16 2.32 -23.55 -13.73
N SER A 17 3.41 -22.91 -13.34
CA SER A 17 3.36 -21.73 -12.47
C SER A 17 2.76 -20.48 -13.12
N PHE A 18 2.63 -20.45 -14.45
CA PHE A 18 1.98 -19.36 -15.18
C PHE A 18 0.49 -19.62 -15.47
N LEU A 19 -0.03 -20.77 -15.07
CA LEU A 19 -1.41 -21.14 -15.34
C LEU A 19 -2.37 -20.53 -14.33
N ASP A 20 -3.52 -20.11 -14.81
CA ASP A 20 -4.61 -19.67 -13.96
C ASP A 20 -5.27 -20.86 -13.23
N ARG A 21 -6.10 -20.54 -12.24
CA ARG A 21 -6.75 -21.57 -11.41
C ARG A 21 -7.62 -22.52 -12.23
N SER A 22 -8.28 -22.03 -13.28
CA SER A 22 -9.14 -22.87 -14.14
C SER A 22 -8.30 -23.87 -14.94
N SER A 23 -7.18 -23.43 -15.54
CA SER A 23 -6.25 -24.30 -16.26
C SER A 23 -5.56 -25.29 -15.33
N LEU A 24 -5.23 -24.90 -14.10
CA LEU A 24 -4.65 -25.80 -13.09
C LEU A 24 -5.61 -26.96 -12.75
N LYS A 25 -6.91 -26.68 -12.58
CA LYS A 25 -7.93 -27.71 -12.37
C LYS A 25 -7.99 -28.68 -13.56
N ALA A 26 -8.09 -28.15 -14.78
CA ALA A 26 -8.17 -28.96 -15.98
C ALA A 26 -6.92 -29.83 -16.16
N ILE A 27 -5.72 -29.25 -16.06
CA ILE A 27 -4.47 -29.99 -16.24
C ILE A 27 -4.28 -31.08 -15.19
N ARG A 28 -4.69 -30.83 -13.94
CA ARG A 28 -4.63 -31.83 -12.87
C ARG A 28 -5.40 -33.11 -13.23
N GLU A 29 -6.48 -33.00 -13.99
CA GLU A 29 -7.31 -34.14 -14.39
C GLU A 29 -6.79 -34.86 -15.65
N THR A 30 -5.98 -34.19 -16.47
CA THR A 30 -5.48 -34.75 -17.74
C THR A 30 -4.38 -35.80 -17.59
N SER A 31 -3.53 -35.71 -16.56
CA SER A 31 -2.35 -36.57 -16.42
C SER A 31 -1.89 -36.67 -14.96
N ARG A 32 -1.54 -37.89 -14.53
CA ARG A 32 -0.97 -38.12 -13.19
C ARG A 32 0.33 -37.35 -12.98
N LEU A 33 1.17 -37.23 -14.01
CA LEU A 33 2.42 -36.47 -13.91
C LEU A 33 2.13 -34.98 -13.71
N LEU A 34 1.26 -34.40 -14.56
CA LEU A 34 0.93 -32.98 -14.46
C LEU A 34 0.17 -32.66 -13.17
N SER A 35 -0.66 -33.60 -12.68
CA SER A 35 -1.32 -33.52 -11.38
C SER A 35 -0.34 -33.33 -10.22
N GLN A 36 0.86 -33.93 -10.27
CA GLN A 36 1.87 -33.78 -9.21
C GLN A 36 2.39 -32.35 -9.10
N PHE A 37 2.38 -31.59 -10.19
CA PHE A 37 2.82 -30.18 -10.22
C PHE A 37 1.64 -29.21 -10.06
N ALA A 38 0.49 -29.52 -10.65
CA ALA A 38 -0.70 -28.67 -10.61
C ALA A 38 -1.36 -28.68 -9.22
N THR A 39 -1.39 -29.82 -8.52
CA THR A 39 -2.05 -29.92 -7.21
C THR A 39 -1.42 -28.99 -6.17
N PRO A 40 -0.08 -28.98 -5.95
CA PRO A 40 0.52 -28.05 -5.00
C PRO A 40 0.25 -26.59 -5.31
N ARG A 41 0.20 -26.20 -6.60
CA ARG A 41 -0.11 -24.83 -7.03
C ARG A 41 -1.58 -24.46 -6.80
N LEU A 42 -2.49 -25.40 -7.03
CA LEU A 42 -3.93 -25.17 -6.85
C LEU A 42 -4.30 -24.94 -5.37
N PHE A 43 -3.53 -25.53 -4.44
CA PHE A 43 -3.79 -25.50 -3.01
C PHE A 43 -2.70 -24.77 -2.21
N ASP A 44 -1.79 -24.02 -2.85
CA ASP A 44 -0.77 -23.25 -2.13
C ASP A 44 -1.36 -22.03 -1.40
N THR A 45 -2.51 -21.56 -1.86
CA THR A 45 -3.18 -20.36 -1.36
C THR A 45 -4.59 -20.70 -0.92
N LEU A 46 -4.88 -20.42 0.36
CA LEU A 46 -6.19 -20.57 0.96
C LEU A 46 -6.79 -19.19 1.22
N ARG A 47 -8.07 -19.01 0.93
CA ARG A 47 -8.81 -17.78 1.17
C ARG A 47 -9.97 -18.09 2.10
N LEU A 48 -10.14 -17.28 3.12
CA LEU A 48 -11.25 -17.32 4.05
C LEU A 48 -12.07 -16.05 3.88
N PHE A 49 -13.36 -16.24 3.66
CA PHE A 49 -14.40 -15.23 3.62
C PHE A 49 -15.45 -15.58 4.70
N PRO A 50 -16.26 -14.61 5.16
CA PRO A 50 -17.21 -14.81 6.25
C PRO A 50 -18.50 -15.55 5.83
N ASP A 51 -18.41 -16.53 4.93
CA ASP A 51 -19.53 -17.29 4.39
C ASP A 51 -19.35 -18.81 4.53
N GLU A 52 -20.46 -19.55 4.46
CA GLU A 52 -20.46 -21.01 4.66
C GLU A 52 -19.69 -21.78 3.58
N GLU A 53 -19.72 -21.34 2.32
CA GLU A 53 -18.98 -22.01 1.24
C GLU A 53 -17.47 -21.93 1.50
N SER A 54 -16.99 -20.75 1.90
CA SER A 54 -15.61 -20.54 2.30
C SER A 54 -15.23 -21.36 3.54
N TYR A 55 -16.12 -21.49 4.53
CA TYR A 55 -15.86 -22.31 5.72
C TYR A 55 -15.71 -23.78 5.38
N GLU A 56 -16.62 -24.34 4.58
CA GLU A 56 -16.53 -25.72 4.15
C GLU A 56 -15.26 -25.97 3.32
N ALA A 57 -14.88 -25.02 2.45
CA ALA A 57 -13.67 -25.14 1.64
C ALA A 57 -12.41 -25.17 2.52
N VAL A 58 -12.32 -24.29 3.52
CA VAL A 58 -11.22 -24.28 4.49
C VAL A 58 -11.18 -25.58 5.27
N ASP A 59 -12.31 -26.01 5.84
CA ASP A 59 -12.41 -27.23 6.64
C ASP A 59 -11.97 -28.47 5.85
N ARG A 60 -12.44 -28.62 4.61
CA ARG A 60 -12.03 -29.72 3.71
C ARG A 60 -10.51 -29.74 3.46
N ILE A 61 -9.85 -28.58 3.36
CA ILE A 61 -8.42 -28.49 3.09
C ILE A 61 -7.60 -28.74 4.37
N THR A 62 -7.99 -28.13 5.50
CA THR A 62 -7.28 -28.25 6.78
C THR A 62 -7.38 -29.66 7.35
N ASP A 63 -8.51 -30.33 7.15
CA ASP A 63 -8.74 -31.69 7.64
C ASP A 63 -8.09 -32.75 6.74
N HIS A 64 -7.75 -32.40 5.50
CA HIS A 64 -7.10 -33.30 4.57
C HIS A 64 -5.59 -33.40 4.84
N ALA A 65 -5.13 -34.60 5.24
CA ALA A 65 -3.75 -34.88 5.68
C ALA A 65 -2.65 -34.38 4.73
N THR A 66 -2.88 -34.48 3.41
CA THR A 66 -1.95 -34.02 2.37
C THR A 66 -2.12 -32.54 1.99
N LEU A 67 -3.35 -32.05 1.79
CA LEU A 67 -3.59 -30.70 1.25
C LEU A 67 -3.19 -29.60 2.22
N ARG A 68 -3.43 -29.77 3.53
CA ARG A 68 -2.99 -28.80 4.55
C ARG A 68 -1.47 -28.52 4.54
N LYS A 69 -0.66 -29.48 4.07
CA LYS A 69 0.79 -29.33 3.92
C LYS A 69 1.17 -28.57 2.64
N MET A 70 0.26 -28.42 1.69
CA MET A 70 0.52 -27.67 0.46
C MET A 70 0.28 -26.17 0.64
N VAL A 71 -0.55 -25.78 1.60
CA VAL A 71 -0.86 -24.38 1.91
C VAL A 71 0.40 -23.66 2.39
N LYS A 72 0.72 -22.56 1.71
CA LYS A 72 1.84 -21.65 1.98
C LYS A 72 1.39 -20.22 2.24
N LYS A 73 0.23 -19.84 1.69
CA LYS A 73 -0.35 -18.51 1.81
C LYS A 73 -1.79 -18.57 2.27
N VAL A 74 -2.16 -17.64 3.16
CA VAL A 74 -3.52 -17.50 3.67
C VAL A 74 -4.00 -16.07 3.45
N TYR A 75 -5.21 -15.91 2.95
CA TYR A 75 -5.97 -14.66 2.98
C TYR A 75 -7.10 -14.81 3.97
N VAL A 76 -7.23 -13.83 4.85
CA VAL A 76 -8.38 -13.63 5.73
C VAL A 76 -9.07 -12.36 5.24
N ASN A 77 -10.23 -12.49 4.62
CA ASN A 77 -11.06 -11.37 4.18
C ASN A 77 -12.26 -11.28 5.10
N THR A 78 -12.55 -10.09 5.61
CA THR A 78 -13.70 -9.84 6.50
C THR A 78 -14.99 -9.55 5.75
N CYS A 79 -14.89 -9.33 4.44
CA CYS A 79 -15.99 -9.19 3.48
C CYS A 79 -15.63 -9.86 2.15
N GLU A 80 -16.64 -10.31 1.39
CA GLU A 80 -16.45 -10.84 0.03
C GLU A 80 -16.23 -9.67 -0.93
N ASP A 81 -17.27 -8.86 -1.08
CA ASP A 81 -17.24 -7.56 -1.73
C ASP A 81 -17.15 -6.44 -0.68
N ASP A 82 -16.63 -5.27 -1.07
CA ASP A 82 -16.68 -4.11 -0.19
C ASP A 82 -18.16 -3.69 0.00
N TYR A 83 -18.52 -3.26 1.20
CA TYR A 83 -19.89 -2.86 1.54
C TYR A 83 -20.28 -1.58 0.78
N ASP A 84 -21.56 -1.47 0.44
CA ASP A 84 -22.08 -0.25 -0.14
C ASP A 84 -22.20 0.83 0.95
N ASP A 85 -22.13 2.09 0.52
CA ASP A 85 -22.28 3.29 1.37
C ASP A 85 -23.56 3.36 2.22
N TYR A 86 -24.53 2.47 1.97
CA TYR A 86 -25.83 2.41 2.65
C TYR A 86 -25.93 1.29 3.70
N ASP A 87 -24.89 0.48 3.88
CA ASP A 87 -24.88 -0.59 4.87
C ASP A 87 -24.52 -0.02 6.25
N GLU A 88 -25.52 0.14 7.12
CA GLU A 88 -25.36 0.77 8.44
C GLU A 88 -25.24 -0.24 9.59
N VAL A 89 -25.38 -1.55 9.33
CA VAL A 89 -25.42 -2.56 10.40
C VAL A 89 -24.03 -3.13 10.66
N GLU A 90 -23.49 -2.90 11.88
CA GLU A 90 -22.22 -3.52 12.31
C GLU A 90 -22.25 -5.04 12.10
N VAL A 91 -21.28 -5.55 11.34
CA VAL A 91 -21.17 -7.00 11.12
C VAL A 91 -20.61 -7.70 12.36
N GLU A 92 -21.14 -8.89 12.63
CA GLU A 92 -20.65 -9.68 13.75
C GLU A 92 -19.41 -10.49 13.34
N LEU A 93 -18.33 -10.36 14.13
CA LEU A 93 -17.21 -11.31 14.07
C LEU A 93 -17.63 -12.65 14.69
N THR A 94 -18.26 -13.50 13.88
CA THR A 94 -18.86 -14.78 14.31
C THR A 94 -17.85 -15.71 14.97
N ARG A 95 -18.35 -16.64 15.78
CA ARG A 95 -17.51 -17.69 16.37
C ARG A 95 -16.88 -18.57 15.28
N ASP A 96 -17.67 -18.93 14.28
CA ASP A 96 -17.24 -19.78 13.18
C ASP A 96 -16.05 -19.19 12.42
N PHE A 97 -16.10 -17.90 12.09
CA PHE A 97 -15.00 -17.21 11.42
C PHE A 97 -13.70 -17.25 12.25
N LYS A 98 -13.80 -16.92 13.55
CA LYS A 98 -12.64 -16.95 14.46
C LYS A 98 -12.05 -18.36 14.60
N ASP A 99 -12.90 -19.37 14.67
CA ASP A 99 -12.47 -20.76 14.81
C ASP A 99 -11.73 -21.22 13.54
N ARG A 100 -12.16 -20.80 12.33
CA ARG A 100 -11.45 -21.10 11.08
C ARG A 100 -10.12 -20.35 10.94
N ILE A 101 -10.03 -19.09 11.37
CA ILE A 101 -8.72 -18.40 11.45
C ILE A 101 -7.76 -19.20 12.33
N ALA A 102 -8.22 -19.69 13.49
CA ALA A 102 -7.38 -20.47 14.40
C ALA A 102 -6.97 -21.84 13.83
N LYS A 103 -7.78 -22.46 12.96
CA LYS A 103 -7.47 -23.74 12.29
C LYS A 103 -6.26 -23.65 11.35
N PHE A 104 -5.90 -22.47 10.84
CA PHE A 104 -4.73 -22.34 9.97
C PHE A 104 -3.41 -22.70 10.64
N LYS A 105 -3.36 -22.79 11.98
CA LYS A 105 -2.21 -23.38 12.70
C LYS A 105 -1.91 -24.82 12.25
N ASP A 106 -2.91 -25.55 11.74
CA ASP A 106 -2.77 -26.93 11.27
C ASP A 106 -2.14 -27.01 9.87
N CYS A 107 -1.85 -25.86 9.24
CA CYS A 107 -1.12 -25.74 7.99
C CYS A 107 0.35 -25.38 8.28
N PRO A 108 1.26 -26.37 8.41
CA PRO A 108 2.61 -26.15 8.95
C PRO A 108 3.55 -25.39 8.01
N ASN A 109 3.17 -25.20 6.74
CA ASN A 109 4.02 -24.58 5.72
C ASN A 109 3.59 -23.16 5.35
N VAL A 110 2.65 -22.57 6.11
CA VAL A 110 2.24 -21.18 5.93
C VAL A 110 3.43 -20.26 6.22
N GLN A 111 3.73 -19.40 5.25
CA GLN A 111 4.82 -18.41 5.32
C GLN A 111 4.35 -17.00 4.97
N SER A 112 3.16 -16.87 4.38
CA SER A 112 2.58 -15.61 3.92
C SER A 112 1.14 -15.50 4.42
N ALA A 113 0.78 -14.38 5.03
CA ALA A 113 -0.58 -14.12 5.47
C ALA A 113 -1.02 -12.70 5.09
N VAL A 114 -2.25 -12.58 4.60
CA VAL A 114 -2.87 -11.32 4.23
C VAL A 114 -4.19 -11.18 4.98
N LEU A 115 -4.38 -10.05 5.65
CA LEU A 115 -5.67 -9.63 6.19
C LEU A 115 -6.22 -8.52 5.29
N ARG A 116 -7.46 -8.65 4.83
CA ARG A 116 -8.19 -7.60 4.12
C ARG A 116 -9.41 -7.22 4.94
N PHE A 117 -9.52 -5.93 5.22
CA PHE A 117 -10.75 -5.29 5.69
C PHE A 117 -11.54 -4.70 4.52
N ASP A 118 -12.78 -4.31 4.80
CA ASP A 118 -13.55 -3.44 3.94
C ASP A 118 -12.79 -2.11 3.68
N LYS A 119 -12.95 -1.52 2.48
CA LYS A 119 -12.27 -0.26 2.14
C LYS A 119 -12.87 0.95 2.86
N HIS A 120 -14.14 0.92 3.21
CA HIS A 120 -14.80 2.01 3.92
C HIS A 120 -14.53 1.87 5.42
N CYS A 121 -14.06 2.96 6.03
CA CYS A 121 -13.84 3.03 7.46
C CYS A 121 -14.39 4.35 8.01
N SER A 122 -14.73 4.33 9.29
CA SER A 122 -15.31 5.48 9.99
C SER A 122 -14.98 5.36 11.48
N THR A 123 -14.78 6.50 12.12
CA THR A 123 -14.63 6.58 13.58
C THR A 123 -15.97 6.76 14.27
N ALA A 124 -17.03 7.04 13.50
CA ALA A 124 -18.37 7.41 13.97
C ALA A 124 -18.32 8.55 15.02
N ARG A 125 -17.33 9.45 14.88
CA ARG A 125 -17.10 10.53 15.83
C ARG A 125 -18.20 11.58 15.78
N GLU A 126 -18.68 11.88 14.58
CA GLU A 126 -19.73 12.86 14.34
C GLU A 126 -21.00 12.18 13.83
N TYR A 127 -22.17 12.73 14.19
CA TYR A 127 -23.46 12.14 13.84
C TYR A 127 -23.78 12.12 12.33
N TRP A 128 -23.06 12.94 11.55
CA TRP A 128 -23.19 13.03 10.10
C TRP A 128 -22.20 12.12 9.36
N MET A 129 -21.22 11.57 10.05
CA MET A 129 -20.30 10.58 9.48
C MET A 129 -21.05 9.27 9.30
N ARG A 130 -20.87 8.63 8.15
CA ARG A 130 -21.51 7.34 7.85
C ARG A 130 -20.92 6.26 8.75
N GLU A 131 -21.78 5.42 9.31
CA GLU A 131 -21.31 4.23 10.01
C GLU A 131 -20.88 3.18 8.97
N SER A 132 -19.67 2.62 9.14
CA SER A 132 -19.22 1.47 8.35
C SER A 132 -19.62 0.18 9.07
N PRO A 133 -20.04 -0.88 8.35
CA PRO A 133 -20.31 -2.19 8.95
C PRO A 133 -19.12 -2.74 9.74
N GLU A 134 -17.90 -2.42 9.31
CA GLU A 134 -16.66 -2.81 9.99
C GLU A 134 -16.14 -1.72 10.91
N THR A 135 -16.80 -1.56 12.05
CA THR A 135 -16.43 -0.57 13.09
C THR A 135 -14.98 -0.76 13.60
N ILE A 136 -14.43 0.26 14.27
CA ILE A 136 -13.16 0.17 15.01
C ILE A 136 -13.14 -1.04 15.95
N ARG A 137 -14.26 -1.32 16.61
CA ARG A 137 -14.40 -2.45 17.55
C ARG A 137 -14.29 -3.79 16.82
N PHE A 138 -14.96 -3.93 15.67
CA PHE A 138 -14.85 -5.10 14.82
C PHE A 138 -13.40 -5.29 14.33
N ARG A 139 -12.82 -4.27 13.69
CA ARG A 139 -11.45 -4.28 13.15
C ARG A 139 -10.41 -4.63 14.22
N THR A 140 -10.52 -4.04 15.42
CA THR A 140 -9.66 -4.35 16.57
C THR A 140 -9.79 -5.80 17.04
N LYS A 141 -11.01 -6.34 17.13
CA LYS A 141 -11.21 -7.76 17.50
C LYS A 141 -10.62 -8.69 16.44
N THR A 142 -10.79 -8.36 15.16
CA THR A 142 -10.24 -9.14 14.05
C THR A 142 -8.71 -9.13 14.08
N LEU A 143 -8.08 -7.97 14.24
CA LEU A 143 -6.63 -7.86 14.43
C LEU A 143 -6.15 -8.70 15.63
N ARG A 144 -6.88 -8.67 16.75
CA ARG A 144 -6.55 -9.50 17.92
C ARG A 144 -6.54 -10.99 17.59
N VAL A 145 -7.56 -11.48 16.89
CA VAL A 145 -7.66 -12.90 16.52
C VAL A 145 -6.59 -13.28 15.51
N PHE A 146 -6.39 -12.44 14.49
CA PHE A 146 -5.42 -12.65 13.42
C PHE A 146 -3.99 -12.69 13.96
N PHE A 147 -3.56 -11.67 14.71
CA PHE A 147 -2.20 -11.63 15.28
C PHE A 147 -1.96 -12.69 16.35
N LYS A 148 -2.99 -13.07 17.13
CA LYS A 148 -2.89 -14.21 18.04
C LYS A 148 -2.60 -15.51 17.29
N TRP A 149 -3.26 -15.73 16.15
CA TRP A 149 -2.99 -16.88 15.30
C TRP A 149 -1.57 -16.82 14.70
N LEU A 150 -1.17 -15.70 14.11
CA LEU A 150 0.17 -15.55 13.53
C LEU A 150 1.27 -15.76 14.58
N ALA A 151 1.09 -15.21 15.78
CA ALA A 151 2.01 -15.40 16.90
C ALA A 151 2.07 -16.85 17.42
N SER A 152 1.14 -17.73 17.02
CA SER A 152 1.12 -19.14 17.43
C SER A 152 2.04 -20.05 16.59
N PHE A 153 2.55 -19.57 15.45
CA PHE A 153 3.44 -20.37 14.62
C PHE A 153 4.80 -20.59 15.30
N GLU A 154 5.29 -21.84 15.22
CA GLU A 154 6.65 -22.19 15.66
C GLU A 154 7.71 -21.64 14.71
N VAL A 155 7.43 -21.69 13.40
CA VAL A 155 8.26 -21.09 12.36
C VAL A 155 7.75 -19.68 12.09
N PRO A 156 8.58 -18.63 12.21
CA PRO A 156 8.13 -17.27 11.97
C PRO A 156 7.58 -17.06 10.56
N LEU A 157 6.53 -16.24 10.47
CA LEU A 157 5.98 -15.77 9.21
C LEU A 157 7.06 -14.98 8.44
N ARG A 158 7.06 -15.08 7.11
CA ARG A 158 7.99 -14.35 6.24
C ARG A 158 7.36 -13.14 5.58
N GLU A 159 6.07 -13.21 5.29
CA GLU A 159 5.35 -12.17 4.58
C GLU A 159 4.05 -11.82 5.29
N LEU A 160 3.85 -10.54 5.56
CA LEU A 160 2.62 -10.00 6.11
C LEU A 160 2.07 -8.93 5.17
N GLY A 161 0.79 -9.05 4.86
CA GLY A 161 0.01 -7.99 4.22
C GLY A 161 -1.18 -7.61 5.07
N ILE A 162 -1.43 -6.31 5.23
CA ILE A 162 -2.70 -5.81 5.75
C ILE A 162 -3.23 -4.80 4.74
N ARG A 163 -4.39 -5.10 4.19
CA ARG A 163 -5.09 -4.27 3.22
C ARG A 163 -6.27 -3.59 3.90
N ASN A 164 -6.45 -2.33 3.57
CA ASN A 164 -7.48 -1.46 4.16
C ASN A 164 -7.36 -1.40 5.69
N MET A 165 -6.13 -1.26 6.18
CA MET A 165 -5.89 -1.03 7.60
C MET A 165 -6.38 0.37 7.98
N GLN A 166 -7.38 0.46 8.85
CA GLN A 166 -7.79 1.75 9.37
C GLN A 166 -6.65 2.40 10.17
N ASP A 167 -6.44 3.68 9.97
CA ASP A 167 -5.46 4.58 10.58
C ASP A 167 -5.70 4.87 12.07
N VAL A 168 -6.18 3.87 12.83
CA VAL A 168 -6.42 3.99 14.27
C VAL A 168 -5.41 3.16 15.05
N TYR A 169 -4.80 3.77 16.06
CA TYR A 169 -3.88 3.07 16.94
C TYR A 169 -4.61 2.05 17.83
N VAL A 170 -4.17 0.79 17.77
CA VAL A 170 -4.72 -0.28 18.61
C VAL A 170 -3.97 -0.29 19.95
N GLY A 171 -4.51 0.44 20.94
CA GLY A 171 -3.96 0.55 22.29
C GLY A 171 -4.06 -0.70 23.19
N ASP A 172 -4.05 -1.91 22.62
CA ASP A 172 -4.13 -3.17 23.37
C ASP A 172 -2.74 -3.82 23.49
N GLU A 173 -2.18 -3.82 24.70
CA GLU A 173 -0.86 -4.39 25.00
C GLU A 173 -0.68 -5.84 24.52
N LYS A 174 -1.74 -6.68 24.58
CA LYS A 174 -1.66 -8.07 24.13
C LYS A 174 -1.60 -8.16 22.61
N ILE A 175 -2.29 -7.27 21.91
CA ILE A 175 -2.22 -7.19 20.45
C ILE A 175 -0.83 -6.69 20.06
N SER A 176 -0.34 -5.62 20.69
CA SER A 176 0.98 -5.04 20.43
C SER A 176 2.12 -6.05 20.62
N ALA A 177 2.07 -6.87 21.67
CA ALA A 177 3.05 -7.94 21.89
C ALA A 177 3.04 -9.01 20.78
N ASN A 178 1.85 -9.37 20.27
CA ASN A 178 1.73 -10.30 19.15
C ASN A 178 2.20 -9.68 17.84
N ILE A 179 1.88 -8.40 17.59
CA ILE A 179 2.37 -7.65 16.43
C ILE A 179 3.89 -7.65 16.44
N GLU A 180 4.52 -7.21 17.53
CA GLU A 180 5.98 -7.15 17.65
C GLU A 180 6.62 -8.53 17.38
N LYS A 181 6.08 -9.59 17.99
CA LYS A 181 6.56 -10.97 17.76
C LYS A 181 6.50 -11.38 16.29
N VAL A 182 5.41 -11.05 15.59
CA VAL A 182 5.22 -11.40 14.19
C VAL A 182 6.16 -10.60 13.28
N LEU A 183 6.36 -9.32 13.56
CA LEU A 183 7.15 -8.41 12.72
C LEU A 183 8.67 -8.71 12.74
N GLN A 184 9.20 -9.26 13.84
CA GLN A 184 10.65 -9.45 14.06
C GLN A 184 11.41 -10.23 12.97
N ASN A 185 10.73 -11.08 12.18
CA ASN A 185 11.38 -11.96 11.19
C ASN A 185 10.80 -11.81 9.78
N LEU A 186 10.00 -10.75 9.55
CA LEU A 186 9.40 -10.52 8.25
C LEU A 186 10.44 -10.12 7.21
N ARG A 187 10.36 -10.74 6.05
CA ARG A 187 11.08 -10.32 4.85
C ARG A 187 10.23 -9.40 3.99
N THR A 188 8.91 -9.51 4.09
CA THR A 188 7.99 -8.69 3.31
C THR A 188 6.91 -8.12 4.21
N LEU A 189 6.73 -6.81 4.17
CA LEU A 189 5.66 -6.10 4.85
C LEU A 189 4.93 -5.22 3.84
N ARG A 190 3.61 -5.40 3.75
CA ARG A 190 2.73 -4.59 2.91
C ARG A 190 1.61 -4.03 3.75
N LEU A 191 1.51 -2.71 3.80
CA LEU A 191 0.46 -2.01 4.51
C LEU A 191 -0.23 -1.08 3.51
N SER A 192 -1.53 -1.30 3.33
CA SER A 192 -2.45 -0.37 2.67
C SER A 192 -3.36 0.17 3.74
N VAL A 193 -3.25 1.48 3.97
CA VAL A 193 -3.99 2.22 5.00
C VAL A 193 -5.24 2.82 4.37
N VAL A 194 -6.33 2.82 5.12
CA VAL A 194 -7.55 3.57 4.78
C VAL A 194 -7.82 4.60 5.86
N THR A 195 -8.35 5.74 5.45
CA THR A 195 -8.64 6.89 6.30
C THR A 195 -10.11 7.21 6.23
N GLU A 196 -10.61 7.90 7.27
CA GLU A 196 -11.98 8.43 7.24
C GLU A 196 -12.03 9.64 6.31
N HIS A 197 -13.09 9.72 5.50
CA HIS A 197 -13.29 10.80 4.53
C HIS A 197 -14.59 11.55 4.80
N ASN A 198 -14.52 12.88 4.80
CA ASN A 198 -15.69 13.74 4.82
C ASN A 198 -16.12 14.08 3.40
N ASP A 199 -17.00 13.25 2.82
CA ASP A 199 -17.53 13.46 1.46
C ASP A 199 -18.15 14.86 1.22
N ALA A 200 -18.67 15.50 2.28
CA ALA A 200 -19.32 16.79 2.19
C ALA A 200 -18.33 17.96 2.25
N ALA A 201 -17.18 17.79 2.91
CA ALA A 201 -16.11 18.78 3.05
C ALA A 201 -14.75 18.09 3.22
N PRO A 202 -14.16 17.54 2.14
CA PRO A 202 -12.90 16.77 2.21
C PRO A 202 -11.70 17.63 2.63
N GLU A 203 -11.81 18.95 2.59
CA GLU A 203 -10.85 19.87 3.19
C GLU A 203 -10.65 19.67 4.70
N ASP A 204 -11.69 19.19 5.39
CA ASP A 204 -11.66 18.94 6.83
C ASP A 204 -10.92 17.63 7.18
N ASP A 205 -10.64 16.74 6.21
CA ASP A 205 -9.93 15.47 6.44
C ASP A 205 -8.54 15.69 7.08
N LEU A 206 -7.91 16.85 6.82
CA LEU A 206 -6.63 17.21 7.43
C LEU A 206 -6.72 17.35 8.95
N ASP A 207 -7.88 17.69 9.49
CA ASP A 207 -8.07 17.97 10.92
C ASP A 207 -8.23 16.69 11.75
N PHE A 208 -8.53 15.56 11.11
CA PHE A 208 -8.71 14.27 11.77
C PHE A 208 -7.41 13.85 12.47
N PRO A 209 -7.42 13.64 13.81
CA PRO A 209 -6.22 13.29 14.56
C PRO A 209 -5.71 11.88 14.26
N GLU A 210 -6.58 10.95 13.87
CA GLU A 210 -6.29 9.53 13.69
C GLU A 210 -5.14 9.28 12.68
N PRO A 211 -5.16 9.85 11.45
CA PRO A 211 -4.05 9.71 10.52
C PRO A 211 -2.72 10.21 11.10
N HIS A 212 -2.73 11.37 11.79
CA HIS A 212 -1.51 11.96 12.36
C HIS A 212 -0.90 11.08 13.45
N ASP A 213 -1.74 10.57 14.35
CA ASP A 213 -1.30 9.71 15.46
C ASP A 213 -0.81 8.35 14.96
N PHE A 214 -1.44 7.81 13.90
CA PHE A 214 -1.05 6.56 13.28
C PHE A 214 0.29 6.67 12.54
N PHE A 215 0.45 7.64 11.62
CA PHE A 215 1.69 7.80 10.86
C PHE A 215 2.88 8.24 11.71
N ALA A 216 2.64 8.94 12.84
CA ALA A 216 3.69 9.21 13.83
C ALA A 216 4.22 7.94 14.50
N GLN A 217 3.38 6.91 14.69
CA GLN A 217 3.74 5.65 15.33
C GLN A 217 4.15 4.55 14.34
N LEU A 218 3.77 4.68 13.06
CA LEU A 218 4.06 3.69 12.02
C LEU A 218 5.55 3.28 11.99
N PRO A 219 6.55 4.20 12.02
CA PRO A 219 7.95 3.79 12.01
C PRO A 219 8.35 2.93 13.21
N SER A 220 7.89 3.28 14.41
CA SER A 220 8.32 2.60 15.64
C SER A 220 7.59 1.29 15.89
N VAL A 221 6.29 1.22 15.58
CA VAL A 221 5.43 0.06 15.86
C VAL A 221 5.48 -0.96 14.74
N TRP A 222 5.42 -0.51 13.47
CA TRP A 222 5.24 -1.40 12.32
C TRP A 222 6.53 -1.67 11.54
N LEU A 223 7.42 -0.68 11.45
CA LEU A 223 8.61 -0.79 10.60
C LEU A 223 9.83 -1.28 11.37
N LYS A 224 10.17 -0.60 12.47
CA LYS A 224 11.37 -0.85 13.28
C LYS A 224 11.54 -2.30 13.73
N PRO A 225 10.50 -3.05 14.15
CA PRO A 225 10.67 -4.43 14.59
C PRO A 225 11.21 -5.35 13.49
N SER A 226 10.89 -5.08 12.22
CA SER A 226 11.34 -5.86 11.07
C SER A 226 12.64 -5.34 10.43
N ALA A 227 13.20 -4.23 10.94
CA ALA A 227 14.24 -3.47 10.26
C ALA A 227 15.44 -4.30 9.81
N SER A 228 15.89 -5.26 10.63
CA SER A 228 17.06 -6.09 10.37
C SER A 228 16.83 -7.22 9.35
N SER A 229 15.59 -7.56 9.01
CA SER A 229 15.26 -8.71 8.15
C SER A 229 14.44 -8.35 6.92
N LEU A 230 13.86 -7.14 6.88
CA LEU A 230 12.98 -6.72 5.79
C LEU A 230 13.73 -6.57 4.46
N GLU A 231 13.22 -7.27 3.45
CA GLU A 231 13.69 -7.26 2.06
C GLU A 231 12.71 -6.50 1.13
N HIS A 232 11.44 -6.43 1.48
CA HIS A 232 10.38 -5.83 0.66
C HIS A 232 9.42 -5.01 1.53
N LEU A 233 9.24 -3.74 1.19
CA LEU A 233 8.32 -2.83 1.89
C LEU A 233 7.36 -2.19 0.89
N THR A 234 6.06 -2.29 1.16
CA THR A 234 5.02 -1.52 0.46
C THR A 234 4.21 -0.72 1.49
N LEU A 235 4.13 0.59 1.30
CA LEU A 235 3.27 1.48 2.07
C LEU A 235 2.36 2.25 1.10
N SER A 236 1.06 2.07 1.23
CA SER A 236 0.07 2.88 0.53
C SER A 236 -1.01 3.39 1.48
N CYS A 237 -1.66 4.46 1.07
CA CYS A 237 -2.82 5.02 1.75
C CYS A 237 -3.85 5.40 0.67
N ASP A 238 -5.14 5.32 0.99
CA ASP A 238 -6.21 5.85 0.12
C ASP A 238 -6.12 7.37 -0.08
N ASN A 239 -5.61 8.10 0.91
CA ASN A 239 -5.31 9.52 0.84
C ASN A 239 -3.80 9.83 0.72
N TYR A 240 -3.46 11.06 0.35
CA TYR A 240 -2.07 11.51 0.30
C TYR A 240 -1.43 11.57 1.69
N PHE A 241 -0.22 11.03 1.82
CA PHE A 241 0.53 11.01 3.08
C PHE A 241 2.02 11.34 2.88
N GLY A 242 2.76 11.54 3.97
CA GLY A 242 4.19 11.88 3.95
C GLY A 242 4.46 13.36 4.19
N PHE A 243 3.55 14.24 3.76
CA PHE A 243 3.52 15.65 4.16
C PHE A 243 2.54 15.88 5.32
N TYR A 244 1.24 15.63 5.10
CA TYR A 244 0.19 15.86 6.08
C TYR A 244 -0.95 14.83 5.88
N PRO A 245 -0.98 13.72 6.64
CA PRO A 245 -0.15 13.42 7.80
C PRO A 245 1.32 13.20 7.43
N LYS A 246 2.22 13.59 8.35
CA LYS A 246 3.66 13.43 8.15
C LYS A 246 4.08 11.97 8.39
N LEU A 247 5.01 11.48 7.58
CA LEU A 247 5.71 10.22 7.84
C LEU A 247 7.22 10.45 7.84
N GLU A 248 7.84 10.33 9.02
CA GLU A 248 9.27 10.50 9.22
C GLU A 248 9.97 9.13 9.27
N LEU A 249 10.71 8.80 8.21
CA LEU A 249 11.39 7.50 8.06
C LEU A 249 12.86 7.54 8.48
N SER A 250 13.43 8.72 8.78
CA SER A 250 14.86 8.85 9.10
C SER A 250 15.34 8.03 10.30
N GLU A 251 14.43 7.65 11.21
CA GLU A 251 14.75 6.82 12.38
C GLU A 251 14.80 5.31 12.09
N VAL A 252 14.46 4.88 10.87
CA VAL A 252 14.43 3.47 10.47
C VAL A 252 15.25 3.26 9.20
N HIS A 253 16.13 2.26 9.22
CA HIS A 253 16.95 1.86 8.08
C HIS A 253 16.90 0.35 7.88
N PHE A 254 16.84 -0.08 6.62
CA PHE A 254 16.61 -1.48 6.24
C PHE A 254 17.81 -2.04 5.47
N PRO A 255 18.82 -2.64 6.14
CA PRO A 255 20.09 -3.06 5.51
C PRO A 255 19.96 -4.15 4.44
N HIS A 256 18.78 -4.75 4.27
CA HIS A 256 18.51 -5.82 3.31
C HIS A 256 17.41 -5.47 2.30
N LEU A 257 16.95 -4.21 2.26
CA LEU A 257 15.84 -3.79 1.42
C LEU A 257 16.18 -3.91 -0.06
N LYS A 258 15.43 -4.75 -0.77
CA LYS A 258 15.53 -4.99 -2.21
C LYS A 258 14.41 -4.32 -2.98
N SER A 259 13.19 -4.30 -2.43
CA SER A 259 12.04 -3.63 -3.06
C SER A 259 11.41 -2.61 -2.13
N LEU A 260 11.10 -1.44 -2.68
CA LEU A 260 10.33 -0.39 -2.03
C LEU A 260 9.19 0.06 -2.93
N ALA A 261 7.97 0.08 -2.40
CA ALA A 261 6.81 0.60 -3.09
C ALA A 261 6.06 1.63 -2.23
N PHE A 262 5.68 2.74 -2.86
CA PHE A 262 4.81 3.76 -2.28
C PHE A 262 3.57 3.97 -3.14
N GLY A 263 2.40 4.11 -2.50
CA GLY A 263 1.13 4.47 -3.14
C GLY A 263 0.53 5.72 -2.50
N ASN A 264 0.31 6.81 -3.26
CA ASN A 264 -0.12 8.13 -2.74
C ASN A 264 0.87 8.83 -1.78
N TYR A 265 2.17 8.56 -1.90
CA TYR A 265 3.18 9.24 -1.07
C TYR A 265 3.59 10.60 -1.64
N CYS A 266 3.64 11.61 -0.78
CA CYS A 266 3.99 12.99 -1.11
C CYS A 266 5.44 13.33 -0.71
N PHE A 267 6.22 13.74 -1.69
CA PHE A 267 7.59 14.22 -1.54
C PHE A 267 7.64 15.75 -1.42
N VAL A 268 8.19 16.25 -0.33
CA VAL A 268 8.25 17.68 0.00
C VAL A 268 9.63 18.09 0.54
N ARG A 269 10.56 17.14 0.72
CA ARG A 269 11.92 17.38 1.21
C ARG A 269 12.96 16.44 0.64
N ASP A 270 14.20 16.94 0.66
CA ASP A 270 15.40 16.18 0.30
C ASP A 270 15.63 14.96 1.19
N SER A 271 15.30 15.03 2.48
CA SER A 271 15.50 13.92 3.42
C SER A 271 14.75 12.65 3.00
N GLN A 272 13.58 12.78 2.35
CA GLN A 272 12.81 11.64 1.84
C GLN A 272 13.55 10.94 0.68
N LEU A 273 14.13 11.72 -0.24
CA LEU A 273 14.95 11.18 -1.33
C LEU A 273 16.23 10.54 -0.77
N GLU A 274 16.95 11.24 0.11
CA GLU A 274 18.20 10.73 0.69
C GLU A 274 17.97 9.46 1.52
N TRP A 275 16.81 9.33 2.18
CA TRP A 275 16.42 8.08 2.84
C TRP A 275 16.30 6.91 1.87
N ILE A 276 15.64 7.08 0.72
CA ILE A 276 15.57 6.05 -0.33
C ILE A 276 16.99 5.70 -0.81
N LEU A 277 17.80 6.72 -1.10
CA LEU A 277 19.16 6.55 -1.60
C LEU A 277 20.09 5.89 -0.58
N SER A 278 19.80 5.99 0.72
CA SER A 278 20.58 5.29 1.77
C SER A 278 20.58 3.76 1.60
N HIS A 279 19.63 3.21 0.84
CA HIS A 279 19.50 1.78 0.55
C HIS A 279 20.19 1.36 -0.77
N ALA A 280 21.05 2.22 -1.35
CA ALA A 280 21.71 1.99 -2.63
C ALA A 280 22.45 0.66 -2.76
N ALA A 281 22.94 0.09 -1.65
CA ALA A 281 23.69 -1.16 -1.63
C ALA A 281 22.83 -2.40 -1.93
N THR A 282 21.51 -2.34 -1.71
CA THR A 282 20.63 -3.51 -1.79
C THR A 282 19.42 -3.31 -2.68
N LEU A 283 18.98 -2.06 -2.89
CA LEU A 283 17.73 -1.76 -3.59
C LEU A 283 17.81 -2.13 -5.08
N THR A 284 16.94 -3.04 -5.51
CA THR A 284 16.84 -3.55 -6.89
C THR A 284 15.53 -3.13 -7.58
N ASP A 285 14.49 -2.86 -6.82
CA ASP A 285 13.14 -2.58 -7.31
C ASP A 285 12.56 -1.36 -6.58
N LEU A 286 12.01 -0.42 -7.34
CA LEU A 286 11.38 0.78 -6.80
C LEU A 286 10.08 1.04 -7.57
N SER A 287 8.97 1.21 -6.86
CA SER A 287 7.65 1.42 -7.45
C SER A 287 6.93 2.60 -6.81
N PHE A 288 6.52 3.58 -7.62
CA PHE A 288 5.76 4.73 -7.18
C PHE A 288 4.43 4.79 -7.90
N ASP A 289 3.37 4.62 -7.12
CA ASP A 289 2.02 4.63 -7.61
C ASP A 289 1.29 5.86 -7.08
N ASP A 290 0.77 6.68 -7.98
CA ASP A 290 0.07 7.94 -7.66
C ASP A 290 0.82 8.82 -6.64
N CYS A 291 2.16 8.74 -6.64
CA CYS A 291 3.00 9.57 -5.78
C CYS A 291 3.19 10.97 -6.39
N ALA A 292 3.25 11.98 -5.53
CA ALA A 292 3.36 13.38 -5.94
C ALA A 292 4.59 14.07 -5.33
N ILE A 293 5.14 15.05 -6.04
CA ILE A 293 6.03 16.06 -5.47
C ILE A 293 5.18 17.28 -5.13
N LEU A 294 5.13 17.63 -3.85
CA LEU A 294 4.49 18.86 -3.39
C LEU A 294 5.46 20.04 -3.61
N TYR A 295 5.23 20.80 -4.68
CA TYR A 295 6.15 21.87 -5.09
C TYR A 295 5.96 23.16 -4.28
N ASP A 296 4.78 23.35 -3.69
CA ASP A 296 4.47 24.45 -2.79
C ASP A 296 3.42 23.99 -1.78
N VAL A 297 3.66 24.29 -0.51
CA VAL A 297 2.75 23.92 0.57
C VAL A 297 2.46 25.10 1.47
N CYS A 298 1.27 25.11 2.07
CA CYS A 298 0.82 26.10 3.02
C CYS A 298 0.07 25.43 4.16
N LEU A 299 0.42 25.79 5.40
CA LEU A 299 -0.29 25.38 6.62
C LEU A 299 -0.65 26.60 7.47
N ALA A 300 -1.83 26.57 8.08
CA ALA A 300 -2.19 27.49 9.15
C ALA A 300 -1.34 27.21 10.41
N GLU A 301 -1.21 28.21 11.28
CA GLU A 301 -0.36 28.13 12.47
C GLU A 301 -0.71 26.94 13.39
N GLU A 302 -2.00 26.66 13.54
CA GLU A 302 -2.53 25.55 14.32
C GLU A 302 -2.10 24.16 13.81
N HIS A 303 -1.83 24.04 12.50
CA HIS A 303 -1.49 22.77 11.85
C HIS A 303 0.03 22.52 11.76
N LEU A 304 0.86 23.54 12.02
CA LEU A 304 2.32 23.43 11.96
C LEU A 304 2.90 22.32 12.85
N ASN A 305 2.33 22.09 14.03
CA ASN A 305 2.85 21.09 14.98
C ASN A 305 2.70 19.65 14.47
N ARG A 306 1.65 19.39 13.69
CA ARG A 306 1.39 18.10 13.04
C ARG A 306 2.13 17.99 11.71
N GLY A 307 2.40 19.13 11.09
CA GLY A 307 3.18 19.22 9.87
C GLY A 307 4.64 18.80 10.02
N PRO A 308 5.33 18.64 8.89
CA PRO A 308 6.67 18.09 8.88
C PRO A 308 7.72 19.19 8.99
N PHE A 309 7.34 20.47 8.98
CA PHE A 309 8.23 21.64 8.97
C PHE A 309 8.15 22.45 10.25
N GLN A 310 9.28 23.01 10.68
CA GLN A 310 9.28 24.01 11.73
C GLN A 310 8.90 25.39 11.17
N LYS A 311 8.28 26.23 12.00
CA LYS A 311 7.92 27.62 11.67
C LYS A 311 9.08 28.44 11.11
N SER A 312 10.31 28.21 11.61
CA SER A 312 11.53 28.89 11.16
C SER A 312 11.97 28.52 9.74
N GLU A 313 11.47 27.40 9.20
CA GLU A 313 11.80 26.94 7.85
C GLU A 313 10.74 27.33 6.81
N MET A 314 9.70 28.06 7.23
CA MET A 314 8.59 28.49 6.40
C MET A 314 8.53 30.03 6.38
N GLU A 315 7.98 30.58 5.33
CA GLU A 315 7.80 32.02 5.14
C GLU A 315 6.33 32.41 5.27
N THR A 316 6.05 33.64 5.70
CA THR A 316 4.71 34.20 5.57
C THR A 316 4.62 34.96 4.26
N ARG A 317 3.51 34.80 3.56
CA ARG A 317 3.23 35.54 2.32
C ARG A 317 2.07 36.50 2.56
N ARG A 318 2.07 37.64 1.88
CA ARG A 318 1.03 38.66 2.06
C ARG A 318 -0.16 38.33 1.18
N GLU A 319 -1.20 37.79 1.79
CA GLU A 319 -2.49 37.54 1.17
C GLU A 319 -3.26 38.87 1.06
N LEU A 320 -3.90 39.11 -0.09
CA LEU A 320 -4.64 40.35 -0.35
C LEU A 320 -6.06 40.33 0.24
N ASP A 321 -6.56 39.15 0.60
CA ASP A 321 -7.98 38.92 0.96
C ASP A 321 -8.30 39.13 2.45
N GLY A 322 -7.30 39.42 3.28
CA GLY A 322 -7.51 39.66 4.71
C GLY A 322 -7.94 38.40 5.48
N GLN A 323 -7.53 37.20 5.05
CA GLN A 323 -7.66 36.00 5.87
C GLN A 323 -7.14 36.25 7.28
N VAL A 324 -7.98 35.92 8.26
CA VAL A 324 -7.76 36.24 9.69
C VAL A 324 -6.60 35.42 10.28
N ARG A 325 -6.21 34.32 9.64
CA ARG A 325 -5.22 33.36 10.13
C ARG A 325 -3.88 33.52 9.43
N VAL A 326 -2.80 33.49 10.20
CA VAL A 326 -1.44 33.54 9.66
C VAL A 326 -1.12 32.19 9.03
N LYS A 327 -0.85 32.22 7.72
CA LYS A 327 -0.46 31.07 6.92
C LYS A 327 1.05 31.05 6.67
N TYR A 328 1.62 29.85 6.70
CA TYR A 328 3.04 29.60 6.52
C TYR A 328 3.26 28.75 5.29
N TYR A 329 4.14 29.24 4.41
CA TYR A 329 4.39 28.69 3.10
C TYR A 329 5.79 28.09 3.02
N ARG A 330 5.93 27.05 2.20
CA ARG A 330 7.24 26.53 1.80
C ARG A 330 7.18 25.96 0.39
N SER A 331 8.12 26.40 -0.45
CA SER A 331 8.31 25.82 -1.77
C SER A 331 9.41 24.75 -1.74
N TYR A 332 9.22 23.71 -2.54
CA TYR A 332 10.22 22.68 -2.77
C TYR A 332 10.69 22.74 -4.21
N ASN A 333 12.00 22.75 -4.43
CA ASN A 333 12.59 23.02 -5.75
C ASN A 333 12.92 21.75 -6.55
N LYS A 334 13.02 20.57 -5.92
CA LYS A 334 13.28 19.33 -6.67
C LYS A 334 12.04 18.91 -7.46
N ARG A 335 12.32 18.15 -8.50
CA ARG A 335 11.39 17.73 -9.55
C ARG A 335 11.63 16.25 -9.85
N TRP A 336 10.70 15.60 -10.52
CA TRP A 336 10.79 14.19 -10.84
C TRP A 336 12.04 13.86 -11.66
N HIS A 337 12.44 14.70 -12.62
CA HIS A 337 13.73 14.53 -13.31
C HIS A 337 14.93 14.46 -12.35
N HIS A 338 14.97 15.29 -11.30
CA HIS A 338 16.03 15.23 -10.27
C HIS A 338 16.01 13.90 -9.50
N TYR A 339 14.83 13.35 -9.21
CA TYR A 339 14.65 12.06 -8.56
C TYR A 339 15.09 10.92 -9.48
N PHE A 340 14.61 10.91 -10.73
CA PHE A 340 14.97 9.92 -11.74
C PHE A 340 16.48 9.89 -11.99
N ASP A 341 17.12 11.06 -12.13
CA ASP A 341 18.57 11.14 -12.28
C ASP A 341 19.32 10.68 -11.04
N SER A 342 18.80 10.98 -9.84
CA SER A 342 19.38 10.46 -8.60
C SER A 342 19.28 8.94 -8.54
N PHE A 343 18.14 8.34 -8.89
CA PHE A 343 17.99 6.89 -8.94
C PHE A 343 18.92 6.26 -9.98
N ARG A 344 19.01 6.86 -11.18
CA ARG A 344 19.86 6.39 -12.27
C ARG A 344 21.33 6.36 -11.88
N THR A 345 21.81 7.37 -11.17
CA THR A 345 23.22 7.58 -10.87
C THR A 345 23.66 7.02 -9.51
N LYS A 346 22.77 7.03 -8.51
CA LYS A 346 23.10 6.67 -7.12
C LYS A 346 22.55 5.32 -6.66
N LEU A 347 21.66 4.67 -7.43
CA LEU A 347 21.19 3.30 -7.14
C LEU A 347 21.81 2.30 -8.13
N PRO A 348 23.05 1.82 -7.89
CA PRO A 348 23.78 1.00 -8.86
C PRO A 348 23.10 -0.34 -9.13
N HIS A 349 22.39 -0.90 -8.14
CA HIS A 349 21.74 -2.21 -8.24
C HIS A 349 20.30 -2.17 -8.72
N LEU A 350 19.71 -0.97 -8.92
CA LEU A 350 18.33 -0.84 -9.40
C LEU A 350 18.17 -1.46 -10.80
N ARG A 351 17.25 -2.42 -10.91
CA ARG A 351 16.90 -3.21 -12.10
C ARG A 351 15.48 -2.94 -12.59
N GLN A 352 14.59 -2.52 -11.69
CA GLN A 352 13.22 -2.20 -12.02
C GLN A 352 12.81 -0.91 -11.35
N PHE A 353 12.30 0.02 -12.15
CA PHE A 353 11.63 1.22 -11.71
C PHE A 353 10.22 1.25 -12.30
N LEU A 354 9.22 1.50 -11.48
CA LEU A 354 7.84 1.71 -11.92
C LEU A 354 7.38 3.07 -11.39
N ILE A 355 6.76 3.85 -12.26
CA ILE A 355 6.02 5.05 -11.87
C ILE A 355 4.75 5.11 -12.68
N GLY A 356 3.61 5.34 -12.04
CA GLY A 356 2.34 5.45 -12.73
C GLY A 356 1.15 5.39 -11.81
N THR A 357 0.12 4.73 -12.30
CA THR A 357 -1.14 4.53 -11.58
C THR A 357 -1.60 3.09 -11.70
N ASN A 358 -2.29 2.67 -10.67
CA ASN A 358 -3.00 1.41 -10.58
C ASN A 358 -4.41 1.71 -10.12
N ASP A 359 -5.34 0.84 -10.48
CA ASP A 359 -6.73 0.96 -10.06
C ASP A 359 -6.89 0.49 -8.61
N TRP A 360 -6.38 1.26 -7.64
CA TRP A 360 -6.50 0.94 -6.21
C TRP A 360 -7.91 1.18 -5.66
N GLY A 361 -8.84 1.73 -6.45
CA GLY A 361 -10.22 2.00 -6.01
C GLY A 361 -10.96 0.76 -5.53
N ASP A 362 -10.60 -0.41 -6.07
CA ASP A 362 -11.12 -1.72 -5.66
C ASP A 362 -10.12 -2.53 -4.83
N GLY A 363 -9.04 -1.87 -4.39
CA GLY A 363 -7.83 -2.41 -3.82
C GLY A 363 -7.24 -3.57 -4.65
N VAL A 364 -6.14 -3.28 -5.31
CA VAL A 364 -5.43 -4.29 -6.09
C VAL A 364 -4.83 -5.35 -5.12
N PRO A 365 -4.98 -6.67 -5.38
CA PRO A 365 -4.25 -7.68 -4.62
C PRO A 365 -2.75 -7.39 -4.64
N PHE A 366 -2.07 -7.57 -3.52
CA PHE A 366 -0.63 -7.29 -3.39
C PHE A 366 0.25 -7.98 -4.44
N GLU A 367 -0.22 -9.06 -5.05
CA GLU A 367 0.46 -9.79 -6.12
C GLU A 367 0.55 -8.99 -7.42
N LYS A 368 -0.35 -8.03 -7.61
CA LYS A 368 -0.48 -7.19 -8.79
C LYS A 368 0.16 -5.80 -8.60
N GLU A 369 0.84 -5.55 -7.47
CA GLU A 369 1.62 -4.33 -7.24
C GLU A 369 2.67 -4.05 -8.34
N ALA A 370 3.14 -5.12 -9.02
CA ALA A 370 4.09 -5.01 -10.13
C ALA A 370 3.44 -4.66 -11.48
N GLU A 371 2.10 -4.56 -11.54
CA GLU A 371 1.33 -4.31 -12.75
C GLU A 371 1.04 -2.81 -12.98
N VAL A 372 1.74 -1.91 -12.26
CA VAL A 372 1.65 -0.44 -12.43
C VAL A 372 1.67 -0.07 -13.91
N LYS A 373 0.61 0.59 -14.37
CA LYS A 373 0.55 1.15 -15.72
C LYS A 373 1.50 2.34 -15.76
N ILE A 374 2.65 2.17 -16.41
CA ILE A 374 3.68 3.21 -16.48
C ILE A 374 3.11 4.46 -17.16
N CYS A 375 3.09 5.58 -16.43
CA CYS A 375 2.64 6.87 -16.94
C CYS A 375 3.20 8.03 -16.10
N LEU A 376 3.21 9.24 -16.66
CA LEU A 376 3.40 10.48 -15.90
C LEU A 376 2.04 11.17 -15.77
N ARG A 377 1.50 11.24 -14.55
CA ARG A 377 0.24 11.95 -14.30
C ARG A 377 0.45 13.45 -14.19
N GLU A 378 -0.60 14.22 -14.45
CA GLU A 378 -0.64 15.65 -14.10
C GLU A 378 -0.49 15.85 -12.58
N SER A 379 -1.15 15.00 -11.79
CA SER A 379 -1.06 14.98 -10.32
C SER A 379 0.33 14.62 -9.76
N ARG A 380 1.34 14.35 -10.61
CA ARG A 380 2.71 14.11 -10.14
C ARG A 380 3.33 15.36 -9.49
N TYR A 381 2.78 16.54 -9.79
CA TYR A 381 3.08 17.80 -9.11
C TYR A 381 1.80 18.38 -8.54
N MET A 382 1.82 18.64 -7.23
CA MET A 382 0.67 19.25 -6.55
C MET A 382 1.13 20.37 -5.65
N ALA A 383 0.24 21.31 -5.39
CA ALA A 383 0.36 22.18 -4.23
C ALA A 383 -0.51 21.60 -3.10
N CYS A 384 -0.19 21.92 -1.84
CA CYS A 384 -1.07 21.59 -0.73
C CYS A 384 -1.34 22.85 0.09
N TYR A 385 -2.55 23.41 0.01
CA TYR A 385 -2.91 24.64 0.70
C TYR A 385 -4.03 24.40 1.70
N ASP A 386 -3.70 24.57 2.96
CA ASP A 386 -4.63 24.48 4.08
C ASP A 386 -5.80 25.48 3.94
N GLY A 387 -7.01 24.96 4.15
CA GLY A 387 -8.28 25.67 4.00
C GLY A 387 -8.80 25.79 2.57
N TYR A 388 -8.19 25.13 1.58
CA TYR A 388 -8.71 25.06 0.22
C TYR A 388 -9.63 23.84 0.06
N GLY A 389 -10.80 24.05 -0.54
CA GLY A 389 -11.73 23.01 -0.96
C GLY A 389 -11.84 22.90 -2.49
N PRO A 390 -12.35 21.79 -3.06
CA PRO A 390 -12.90 20.62 -2.36
C PRO A 390 -11.81 19.65 -1.84
N SER A 391 -10.53 19.91 -2.14
CA SER A 391 -9.40 19.21 -1.56
C SER A 391 -8.27 20.22 -1.34
N PRO A 392 -7.50 20.10 -0.25
CA PRO A 392 -6.34 20.95 -0.01
C PRO A 392 -5.18 20.59 -0.95
N TYR A 393 -5.21 19.41 -1.56
CA TYR A 393 -4.24 18.94 -2.54
C TYR A 393 -4.65 19.39 -3.94
N LEU A 394 -3.97 20.41 -4.44
CA LEU A 394 -4.32 21.12 -5.67
C LEU A 394 -3.49 20.64 -6.85
N GLU A 395 -4.17 20.32 -7.93
CA GLU A 395 -3.60 19.84 -9.18
C GLU A 395 -3.28 20.99 -10.14
N GLU A 396 -2.69 20.67 -11.30
CA GLU A 396 -2.19 21.65 -12.28
C GLU A 396 -3.27 22.62 -12.83
N ASN A 397 -4.55 22.20 -12.85
CA ASN A 397 -5.65 23.06 -13.31
C ASN A 397 -6.00 24.19 -12.33
N PHE A 398 -5.43 24.17 -11.13
CA PHE A 398 -5.57 25.24 -10.16
C PHE A 398 -4.88 26.52 -10.67
N ARG A 399 -5.57 27.65 -10.55
CA ARG A 399 -5.00 28.96 -10.86
C ARG A 399 -4.45 29.57 -9.58
N PRO A 400 -3.11 29.62 -9.41
CA PRO A 400 -2.53 30.15 -8.19
C PRO A 400 -2.84 31.64 -8.04
N HIS A 401 -3.03 32.05 -6.79
CA HIS A 401 -3.03 33.46 -6.42
C HIS A 401 -1.64 34.07 -6.59
N GLU A 402 -1.54 35.41 -6.53
CA GLU A 402 -0.26 36.12 -6.74
C GLU A 402 0.84 35.75 -5.73
N TRP A 403 0.46 35.26 -4.55
CA TRP A 403 1.37 34.80 -3.49
C TRP A 403 1.63 33.29 -3.52
N GLU A 404 1.04 32.56 -4.45
CA GLU A 404 1.21 31.11 -4.62
C GLU A 404 2.15 30.81 -5.78
N ARG A 405 2.68 29.59 -5.82
CA ARG A 405 3.59 29.17 -6.89
C ARG A 405 2.81 28.60 -8.06
N GLU A 406 3.25 28.89 -9.28
CA GLU A 406 2.81 28.14 -10.45
C GLU A 406 3.35 26.70 -10.43
N ALA A 407 2.56 25.80 -11.01
CA ALA A 407 2.96 24.43 -11.26
C ALA A 407 4.27 24.37 -12.08
N PRO A 408 5.18 23.42 -11.78
CA PRO A 408 6.39 23.23 -12.56
C PRO A 408 6.11 22.90 -14.03
N LYS A 409 6.75 23.62 -14.95
CA LYS A 409 6.70 23.39 -16.39
C LYS A 409 7.94 22.63 -16.83
N CYS A 410 8.07 21.35 -16.43
CA CYS A 410 9.26 20.52 -16.68
C CYS A 410 8.95 19.10 -17.18
N ASP A 411 7.87 18.96 -17.96
CA ASP A 411 7.39 17.69 -18.51
C ASP A 411 8.41 17.00 -19.42
N ASP A 412 9.12 17.78 -20.22
CA ASP A 412 10.11 17.26 -21.16
C ASP A 412 11.34 16.74 -20.40
N GLU A 413 11.81 17.48 -19.40
CA GLU A 413 12.92 17.06 -18.53
C GLU A 413 12.55 15.79 -17.74
N ASP A 414 11.34 15.72 -17.17
CA ASP A 414 10.86 14.54 -16.45
C ASP A 414 10.84 13.31 -17.37
N ARG A 415 10.33 13.47 -18.59
CA ARG A 415 10.25 12.40 -19.59
C ARG A 415 11.63 11.93 -20.03
N ASP A 416 12.54 12.87 -20.28
CA ASP A 416 13.89 12.56 -20.72
C ASP A 416 14.69 11.84 -19.61
N SER A 417 14.67 12.34 -18.38
CA SER A 417 15.35 11.69 -17.25
C SER A 417 14.73 10.33 -16.91
N LEU A 418 13.41 10.17 -17.04
CA LEU A 418 12.75 8.87 -16.87
C LEU A 418 13.16 7.87 -17.97
N ARG A 419 13.24 8.30 -19.22
CA ARG A 419 13.73 7.47 -20.33
C ARG A 419 15.16 7.00 -20.08
N LEU A 420 16.05 7.89 -19.65
CA LEU A 420 17.43 7.55 -19.30
C LEU A 420 17.50 6.56 -18.13
N LEU A 421 16.59 6.66 -17.16
CA LEU A 421 16.48 5.70 -16.07
C LEU A 421 16.06 4.31 -16.57
N PHE A 422 15.05 4.23 -17.45
CA PHE A 422 14.63 2.96 -18.05
C PHE A 422 15.70 2.31 -18.92
N GLU A 423 16.44 3.11 -19.68
CA GLU A 423 17.60 2.64 -20.44
C GLU A 423 18.67 2.03 -19.51
N LYS A 424 18.95 2.69 -18.37
CA LYS A 424 19.89 2.19 -17.36
C LYS A 424 19.42 0.88 -16.71
N THR A 425 18.12 0.74 -16.44
CA THR A 425 17.57 -0.48 -15.82
C THR A 425 17.35 -1.61 -16.83
N GLY A 426 17.45 -1.33 -18.13
CA GLY A 426 17.18 -2.30 -19.19
C GLY A 426 15.69 -2.52 -19.47
N GLN A 427 14.82 -1.66 -18.92
CA GLN A 427 13.38 -1.69 -19.16
C GLN A 427 13.05 -1.09 -20.53
N ARG A 428 12.41 -1.88 -21.39
CA ARG A 428 11.96 -1.41 -22.72
C ARG A 428 10.55 -0.84 -22.61
N VAL A 429 10.44 0.48 -22.46
CA VAL A 429 9.16 1.19 -22.49
C VAL A 429 9.02 1.87 -23.85
N VAL A 430 8.01 1.48 -24.62
CA VAL A 430 7.81 1.96 -26.01
C VAL A 430 7.28 3.40 -26.03
N LYS A 431 6.41 3.74 -25.08
CA LYS A 431 5.84 5.08 -24.91
C LYS A 431 5.53 5.31 -23.44
N ILE A 432 5.83 6.51 -22.94
CA ILE A 432 5.43 6.96 -21.62
C ILE A 432 4.24 7.90 -21.83
N PRO A 433 3.00 7.45 -21.57
CA PRO A 433 1.82 8.31 -21.71
C PRO A 433 1.80 9.38 -20.60
N PHE A 434 1.23 10.52 -20.94
CA PHE A 434 0.76 11.51 -19.98
C PHE A 434 -0.73 11.28 -19.76
N LEU A 435 -1.16 11.18 -18.50
CA LEU A 435 -2.56 10.96 -18.16
C LEU A 435 -3.09 12.14 -17.33
N SER A 436 -4.16 12.74 -17.82
CA SER A 436 -5.03 13.64 -17.05
C SER A 436 -6.15 12.83 -16.38
N LEU A 437 -6.78 13.34 -15.32
CA LEU A 437 -7.85 12.62 -14.60
C LEU A 437 -9.00 12.18 -15.50
N TYR A 438 -9.28 12.93 -16.56
CA TYR A 438 -10.38 12.63 -17.48
C TYR A 438 -10.09 11.46 -18.44
N GLN A 439 -8.85 11.00 -18.55
CA GLN A 439 -8.49 9.85 -19.39
C GLN A 439 -8.49 8.52 -18.64
N GLY A 440 -8.54 8.52 -17.30
CA GLY A 440 -8.68 7.29 -16.50
C GLY A 440 -10.03 6.59 -16.63
N TYR A 441 -11.06 7.31 -17.13
CA TYR A 441 -12.42 6.78 -17.34
C TYR A 441 -12.73 6.35 -18.78
N ILE A 442 -11.75 6.44 -19.69
CA ILE A 442 -11.94 5.94 -21.05
C ILE A 442 -11.45 4.49 -21.07
N SER A 443 -12.42 3.57 -21.02
CA SER A 443 -12.24 2.15 -21.28
C SER A 443 -11.43 1.94 -22.56
N ASP A 444 -10.45 1.04 -22.49
CA ASP A 444 -9.82 0.45 -23.67
C ASP A 444 -10.92 -0.24 -24.50
N ASP A 445 -11.13 0.25 -25.73
CA ASP A 445 -11.67 -0.55 -26.85
C ASP A 445 -10.55 -1.42 -27.45
#